data_AF-A0A8J7P9T7-F1
#
_entry.id   AF-A0A8J7P9T7-F1
#
_cell.length_a   1.000
_cell.length_b   1.000
_cell.length_c   1.000
_cell.angle_alpha   90.00
_cell.angle_beta   90.00
_cell.angle_gamma   90.00
#
_symmetry.space_group_name_H-M   'P 1'
#
loop_
_entity.id
_entity.type
_entity.pdbx_description
1 polymer ?
#
loop_
_entity_poly.entity_id
_entity_poly.type
_entity_poly.pdbx_seq_one_letter_code
_entity_poly.pdbx_strand_id
1 'polypeptide(L)'
;MSFSRPLAFMIAAGLFASSAIPALAEDAKVDPGPELSMVVPGSENKTRSQRLATTLPWYADLDAAGEAAARQGKLVFWLHLLGNIDGFT
;
A
#
# COMPACT_ATOMS: atom_id res chain seq x y z
N MET A 1 8.03 47.78 -29.14
CA MET A 1 8.40 46.64 -28.27
C MET A 1 7.10 46.17 -27.62
N SER A 2 6.35 45.24 -28.19
CA SER A 2 6.56 43.78 -28.38
C SER A 2 6.53 42.98 -27.07
N PHE A 3 5.64 41.97 -27.05
CA PHE A 3 5.37 40.90 -26.06
C PHE A 3 4.70 41.33 -24.74
N SER A 4 3.76 40.59 -24.15
CA SER A 4 2.93 39.44 -24.53
C SER A 4 1.85 39.27 -23.43
N ARG A 5 0.76 38.59 -23.78
CA ARG A 5 -0.42 38.27 -22.94
C ARG A 5 -0.07 37.35 -21.74
N PRO A 6 -1.00 37.16 -20.78
CA PRO A 6 -0.71 36.81 -19.38
C PRO A 6 -0.43 35.31 -19.19
N LEU A 7 0.44 34.97 -18.25
CA LEU A 7 0.62 33.59 -17.77
C LEU A 7 -0.16 33.48 -16.44
N ALA A 8 -1.46 33.17 -16.51
CA ALA A 8 -1.96 31.81 -16.33
C ALA A 8 -1.64 31.25 -14.93
N PHE A 9 -2.52 31.58 -13.97
CA PHE A 9 -2.77 30.77 -12.79
C PHE A 9 -3.20 29.38 -13.27
N MET A 10 -2.29 28.41 -13.23
CA MET A 10 -2.62 27.01 -13.53
C MET A 10 -2.77 26.28 -12.20
N ILE A 11 -3.95 26.42 -11.59
CA ILE A 11 -4.42 25.48 -10.57
C ILE A 11 -4.59 24.15 -11.29
N ALA A 12 -3.60 23.27 -11.18
CA ALA A 12 -3.74 21.88 -11.55
C ALA A 12 -4.65 21.20 -10.52
N ALA A 13 -5.96 21.43 -10.65
CA ALA A 13 -6.96 20.54 -10.08
C ALA A 13 -6.85 19.21 -10.82
N GLY A 14 -5.92 18.38 -10.35
CA GLY A 14 -5.81 16.99 -10.78
C GLY A 14 -7.10 16.28 -10.41
N LEU A 15 -7.95 16.12 -11.43
CA LEU A 15 -9.13 15.27 -11.45
C LEU A 15 -8.82 13.95 -10.72
N PHE A 16 -9.41 13.75 -9.55
CA PHE A 16 -9.70 12.39 -9.10
C PHE A 16 -10.80 11.88 -10.04
N ALA A 17 -10.39 11.38 -11.20
CA ALA A 17 -11.23 10.53 -12.02
C ALA A 17 -11.45 9.24 -11.20
N SER A 18 -12.48 9.27 -10.36
CA SER A 18 -13.11 8.06 -9.84
C SER A 18 -13.61 7.29 -11.04
N SER A 19 -12.78 6.39 -11.57
CA SER A 19 -13.25 5.35 -12.47
C SER A 19 -14.16 4.47 -11.62
N ALA A 20 -15.47 4.72 -11.72
CA ALA A 20 -16.48 3.78 -11.26
C ALA A 20 -16.11 2.42 -11.86
N ILE A 21 -15.64 1.51 -11.02
CA ILE A 21 -15.39 0.12 -11.41
C ILE A 21 -16.77 -0.42 -11.77
N PRO A 22 -17.04 -0.79 -13.04
CA PRO A 22 -18.28 -1.44 -13.37
C PRO A 22 -18.33 -2.73 -12.56
N ALA A 23 -19.47 -2.95 -11.92
CA ALA A 23 -19.79 -4.16 -11.18
C ALA A 23 -19.59 -5.40 -12.08
N LEU A 24 -18.40 -5.99 -12.03
CA LEU A 24 -18.15 -7.35 -12.46
C LEU A 24 -18.47 -8.26 -11.29
N ALA A 25 -19.76 -8.37 -10.98
CA ALA A 25 -20.30 -9.50 -10.26
C ALA A 25 -20.51 -10.64 -11.26
N GLU A 26 -19.42 -11.12 -11.87
CA GLU A 26 -19.39 -12.53 -12.24
C GLU A 26 -18.76 -13.23 -11.05
N ASP A 27 -19.58 -14.08 -10.43
CA ASP A 27 -19.19 -15.03 -9.40
C ASP A 27 -18.20 -16.00 -10.06
N ALA A 28 -16.94 -15.57 -10.16
CA ALA A 28 -15.86 -16.37 -10.67
C ALA A 28 -15.75 -17.56 -9.73
N LYS A 29 -16.36 -18.68 -10.11
CA LYS A 29 -16.08 -19.98 -9.49
C LYS A 29 -14.59 -20.21 -9.64
N VAL A 30 -13.87 -19.91 -8.56
CA VAL A 30 -12.47 -20.25 -8.40
C VAL A 30 -12.42 -21.78 -8.44
N ASP A 31 -11.99 -22.33 -9.57
CA ASP A 31 -11.57 -23.72 -9.66
C ASP A 31 -10.35 -23.84 -8.72
N PRO A 32 -10.42 -24.56 -7.60
CA PRO A 32 -9.25 -24.82 -6.79
C PRO A 32 -8.44 -25.84 -7.59
N GLY A 33 -7.67 -25.36 -8.56
CA GLY A 33 -6.74 -26.17 -9.33
C GLY A 33 -5.84 -26.99 -8.39
N PRO A 34 -5.17 -28.05 -8.89
CA PRO A 34 -4.45 -28.99 -8.06
C PRO A 34 -3.17 -28.35 -7.51
N GLU A 35 -3.29 -27.50 -6.50
CA GLU A 35 -2.16 -26.96 -5.76
C GLU A 35 -2.58 -26.42 -4.38
N LEU A 36 -3.03 -27.31 -3.49
CA LEU A 36 -2.82 -27.15 -2.04
C LEU A 36 -1.33 -27.39 -1.67
N SER A 37 -0.39 -27.28 -2.61
CA SER A 37 1.03 -27.63 -2.40
C SER A 37 1.79 -26.64 -1.53
N MET A 38 1.20 -25.49 -1.19
CA MET A 38 1.89 -24.42 -0.48
C MET A 38 1.22 -24.03 0.84
N VAL A 39 0.69 -25.01 1.57
CA VAL A 39 0.47 -24.79 3.01
C VAL A 39 1.83 -24.64 3.67
N VAL A 40 2.24 -23.40 3.91
CA VAL A 40 3.47 -23.09 4.64
C VAL A 40 3.33 -23.64 6.06
N PRO A 41 4.29 -24.45 6.55
CA PRO A 41 4.26 -24.94 7.92
C PRO A 41 4.14 -23.77 8.91
N GLY A 42 3.32 -23.92 9.95
CA GLY A 42 3.08 -22.84 10.92
C GLY A 42 4.35 -22.33 11.61
N SER A 43 5.33 -23.19 11.83
CA SER A 43 6.65 -22.81 12.37
C SER A 43 7.42 -21.87 11.45
N GLU A 44 7.35 -22.12 10.14
CA GLU A 44 7.98 -21.28 9.13
C GLU A 44 7.26 -19.95 9.00
N ASN A 45 5.92 -19.96 9.01
CA ASN A 45 5.14 -18.74 8.94
C ASN A 45 5.38 -17.85 10.17
N LYS A 46 5.40 -18.43 11.38
CA LYS A 46 5.77 -17.72 12.61
C LYS A 46 7.15 -17.06 12.51
N THR A 47 8.14 -17.78 12.00
CA THR A 47 9.51 -17.25 11.83
C THR A 47 9.53 -16.07 10.84
N ARG A 48 8.78 -16.17 9.74
CA ARG A 48 8.67 -15.12 8.73
C ARG A 48 7.94 -13.88 9.28
N SER A 49 6.81 -14.06 9.97
CA SER A 49 6.06 -12.97 10.60
C SER A 49 6.87 -12.23 11.65
N GLN A 50 7.57 -12.94 12.53
CA GLN A 50 8.47 -12.31 13.50
C GLN A 50 9.57 -11.50 12.82
N ARG A 51 10.23 -12.07 11.81
CA ARG A 51 11.28 -11.35 11.06
C ARG A 51 10.72 -10.08 10.42
N LEU A 52 9.56 -10.15 9.78
CA LEU A 52 8.94 -8.98 9.14
C LEU A 52 8.60 -7.90 10.16
N ALA A 53 8.00 -8.29 11.29
CA ALA A 53 7.65 -7.41 12.40
C ALA A 53 8.89 -6.67 12.97
N THR A 54 10.06 -7.31 13.02
CA THR A 54 11.25 -6.68 13.62
C THR A 54 12.18 -5.98 12.64
N THR A 55 12.13 -6.32 11.34
CA THR A 55 13.09 -5.81 10.35
C THR A 55 12.63 -4.50 9.71
N LEU A 56 11.32 -4.25 9.67
CA LEU A 56 10.76 -3.02 9.11
C LEU A 56 10.80 -1.88 10.13
N PRO A 57 11.16 -0.65 9.71
CA PRO A 57 10.99 0.53 10.54
C PRO A 57 9.51 0.91 10.56
N TRP A 58 8.84 0.63 11.67
CA TRP A 58 7.46 1.05 11.91
C TRP A 58 7.43 2.50 12.40
N TYR A 59 6.64 3.33 11.74
CA TYR A 59 6.39 4.72 12.13
C TYR A 59 5.02 4.80 12.80
N ALA A 60 4.93 5.60 13.87
CA ALA A 60 3.69 5.77 14.64
C ALA A 60 2.75 6.84 14.04
N ASP A 61 3.28 7.72 13.20
CA ASP A 61 2.56 8.80 12.55
C ASP A 61 2.83 8.83 11.04
N LEU A 62 1.88 9.44 10.33
CA LEU A 62 1.88 9.46 8.86
C LEU A 62 2.94 10.42 8.30
N ASP A 63 3.25 11.49 9.02
CA ASP A 63 4.19 12.53 8.56
C ASP A 63 5.61 11.96 8.49
N ALA A 64 6.08 11.31 9.56
CA ALA A 64 7.38 10.65 9.59
C ALA A 64 7.50 9.53 8.53
N ALA A 65 6.42 8.77 8.32
CA ALA A 65 6.37 7.76 7.27
C ALA A 65 6.47 8.40 5.87
N GLY A 66 5.78 9.52 5.66
CA GLY A 66 5.79 10.28 4.41
C GLY A 66 7.17 10.85 4.09
N GLU A 67 7.86 11.43 5.08
CA GLU A 67 9.23 11.93 4.90
C GLU A 67 10.23 10.81 4.57
N ALA A 68 10.10 9.65 5.24
CA ALA A 68 10.93 8.49 4.95
C ALA A 68 10.65 7.93 3.54
N ALA A 69 9.39 7.84 3.15
CA ALA A 69 8.96 7.37 1.84
C ALA A 69 9.42 8.29 0.70
N ALA A 70 9.30 9.62 0.87
CA ALA A 70 9.76 10.61 -0.10
C ALA A 70 11.28 10.55 -0.32
N ARG A 71 12.07 10.39 0.76
CA ARG A 71 13.53 10.24 0.65
C ARG A 71 13.95 8.95 -0.05
N GLN A 72 13.16 7.88 0.10
CA GLN A 72 13.48 6.56 -0.46
C GLN A 72 12.81 6.29 -1.82
N GLY A 73 11.92 7.17 -2.28
CA GLY A 73 11.11 6.94 -3.48
C GLY A 73 10.16 5.75 -3.35
N LYS A 74 9.62 5.50 -2.15
CA LYS A 74 8.73 4.36 -1.86
C LYS A 74 7.30 4.81 -1.55
N LEU A 75 6.37 3.86 -1.58
CA LEU A 75 5.01 4.05 -1.11
C LEU A 75 4.91 3.95 0.42
N VAL A 76 3.91 4.59 1.00
CA VAL A 76 3.53 4.40 2.41
C VAL A 76 2.54 3.25 2.49
N PHE A 77 2.86 2.23 3.29
CA PHE A 77 1.92 1.21 3.73
C PHE A 77 1.41 1.60 5.11
N TRP A 78 0.09 1.84 5.22
CA TRP A 78 -0.56 2.26 6.45
C TRP A 78 -1.44 1.13 7.00
N LEU A 79 -1.23 0.79 8.28
CA LEU A 79 -1.89 -0.34 8.91
C LEU A 79 -2.47 0.09 10.27
N HIS A 80 -3.77 -0.05 10.42
CA HIS A 80 -4.45 0.07 11.70
C HIS A 80 -4.47 -1.28 12.41
N LEU A 81 -3.90 -1.35 13.60
CA LEU A 81 -3.83 -2.56 14.42
C LEU A 81 -4.28 -2.26 15.85
N LEU A 82 -4.81 -3.29 16.50
CA LEU A 82 -5.07 -3.29 17.93
C LEU A 82 -3.94 -4.08 18.61
N GLY A 83 -3.10 -3.41 19.41
CA GLY A 83 -1.92 -4.01 20.05
C GLY A 83 -0.60 -3.66 19.38
N ASN A 84 0.47 -4.38 19.72
CA ASN A 84 1.83 -4.15 19.22
C ASN A 84 2.17 -5.08 18.05
N ILE A 85 2.99 -4.60 17.10
CA ILE A 85 3.56 -5.45 16.04
C ILE A 85 4.79 -6.17 16.60
N ASP A 86 4.60 -7.38 17.11
CA ASP A 86 5.66 -8.24 17.67
C ASP A 86 5.87 -9.55 16.88
N GLY A 87 5.00 -9.82 15.91
CA GLY A 87 5.04 -11.00 15.05
C GLY A 87 4.65 -12.30 15.75
N PHE A 88 4.00 -12.24 16.91
CA PHE A 88 3.49 -13.43 17.62
C PHE A 88 2.11 -13.90 17.13
N THR A 89 1.44 -13.12 16.29
CA THR A 89 0.15 -13.45 15.64
C THR A 89 0.33 -14.13 14.30
#